data_AF-A0A126R8R0-F1
#
_entry.id   AF-A0A126R8R0-F1
#
_cell.length_a   1.000
_cell.length_b   1.000
_cell.length_c   1.000
_cell.angle_alpha   90.00
_cell.angle_beta   90.00
_cell.angle_gamma   90.00
#
_symmetry.space_group_name_H-M   'P 1'
#
loop_
_entity.id
_entity.type
_entity.pdbx_description
1 polymer ?
#
loop_
_entity_poly.entity_id
_entity_poly.type
_entity_poly.pdbx_seq_one_letter_code
_entity_poly.pdbx_strand_id
1 'polypeptide(L)'
;MDEERQPAYIPAMNRVGGWRGPIVSFVIWLGSIVVCVKMAQARDREPVLWGFLGAMFGIFAILLLALIGQGPPSPTGITRTAKMRKCPACAEFIKVEAIKCRYCGTGVEAAAV
;
A
#
# COMPACT_ATOMS: atom_id res chain seq x y z
N MET A 1 -29.19 67.67 18.22
CA MET A 1 -27.82 67.90 18.72
C MET A 1 -27.72 67.14 20.04
N ASP A 2 -27.45 65.85 20.12
CA ASP A 2 -26.75 64.98 19.18
C ASP A 2 -27.34 63.57 19.24
N GLU A 3 -27.65 63.12 18.04
CA GLU A 3 -28.14 61.82 17.63
C GLU A 3 -27.01 60.78 17.77
N GLU A 4 -27.31 59.71 18.50
CA GLU A 4 -26.81 58.35 18.27
C GLU A 4 -25.30 58.04 18.49
N ARG A 5 -25.03 57.54 19.69
CA ARG A 5 -23.82 56.78 20.04
C ARG A 5 -23.76 55.50 19.21
N GLN A 6 -22.92 55.51 18.18
CA GLN A 6 -22.70 54.40 17.24
C GLN A 6 -22.38 53.07 17.94
N PRO A 7 -23.03 51.95 17.55
CA PRO A 7 -22.73 50.62 18.07
C PRO A 7 -21.40 50.08 17.54
N ALA A 8 -20.79 49.21 18.35
CA ALA A 8 -19.54 48.53 18.11
C ALA A 8 -19.44 47.91 16.70
N TYR A 9 -18.47 48.38 15.92
CA TYR A 9 -18.04 47.73 14.70
C TYR A 9 -17.30 46.43 15.06
N ILE A 10 -18.03 45.31 15.07
CA ILE A 10 -17.47 43.96 15.13
C ILE A 10 -17.13 43.55 13.68
N PRO A 11 -15.85 43.33 13.32
CA PRO A 11 -15.55 42.83 11.99
C PRO A 11 -16.05 41.39 11.87
N ALA A 12 -16.81 41.14 10.80
CA ALA A 12 -17.35 39.83 10.44
C ALA A 12 -16.21 38.84 10.19
N MET A 13 -15.86 38.07 11.20
CA MET A 13 -14.97 36.92 11.08
C MET A 13 -15.74 35.76 10.44
N ASN A 14 -15.18 35.21 9.37
CA ASN A 14 -15.41 33.87 8.82
C ASN A 14 -16.82 33.54 8.28
N ARG A 15 -16.96 33.71 6.96
CA ARG A 15 -17.79 32.81 6.15
C ARG A 15 -16.98 32.23 4.99
N VAL A 16 -16.00 31.39 5.31
CA VAL A 16 -15.48 30.40 4.33
C VAL A 16 -16.48 29.25 4.20
N GLY A 17 -17.72 29.60 3.84
CA GLY A 17 -18.77 28.67 3.46
C GLY A 17 -18.64 28.39 1.98
N GLY A 18 -17.85 27.39 1.63
CA GLY A 18 -17.77 26.89 0.27
C GLY A 18 -17.57 25.39 0.31
N TRP A 19 -18.57 24.63 -0.11
CA TRP A 19 -18.51 23.19 -0.38
C TRP A 19 -17.31 22.75 -1.25
N ARG A 20 -16.58 23.70 -1.83
CA ARG A 20 -15.30 23.53 -2.52
C ARG A 20 -14.19 23.01 -1.58
N GLY A 21 -14.23 23.35 -0.29
CA GLY A 21 -13.25 22.90 0.70
C GLY A 21 -13.18 21.37 0.85
N PRO A 22 -14.28 20.68 1.20
CA PRO A 22 -14.27 19.22 1.31
C PRO A 22 -14.02 18.54 -0.03
N ILE A 23 -14.58 19.04 -1.13
CA ILE A 23 -14.39 18.44 -2.46
C ILE A 23 -12.92 18.48 -2.89
N VAL A 24 -12.23 19.60 -2.70
CA VAL A 24 -10.79 19.72 -3.01
C VAL A 24 -9.97 18.78 -2.12
N SER A 25 -10.30 18.70 -0.82
CA SER A 25 -9.66 17.75 0.10
C SER A 25 -9.86 16.30 -0.33
N PHE A 26 -11.08 15.90 -0.72
CA PHE A 26 -11.38 14.55 -1.20
C PHE A 26 -10.70 14.23 -2.54
N VAL A 27 -10.61 15.19 -3.46
CA VAL A 27 -9.94 15.01 -4.75
C VAL A 27 -8.43 14.87 -4.58
N ILE A 28 -7.82 15.66 -3.69
CA ILE A 28 -6.39 15.54 -3.36
C ILE A 28 -6.12 14.18 -2.69
N TRP A 29 -7.01 13.76 -1.79
CA TRP A 29 -6.89 12.48 -1.10
C TRP A 29 -7.03 11.28 -2.06
N LEU A 30 -8.04 11.30 -2.94
CA LEU A 30 -8.22 10.28 -3.99
C LEU A 30 -7.08 10.27 -5.00
N GLY A 31 -6.59 11.43 -5.42
CA GLY A 31 -5.44 11.54 -6.31
C GLY A 31 -4.17 10.94 -5.70
N SER A 32 -3.94 11.15 -4.40
CA SER A 32 -2.80 10.58 -3.69
C SER A 32 -2.84 9.05 -3.64
N ILE A 33 -4.04 8.46 -3.51
CA ILE A 33 -4.24 7.00 -3.54
C ILE A 33 -3.90 6.44 -4.92
N VAL A 34 -4.38 7.07 -6.00
CA VAL A 34 -4.12 6.62 -7.38
C VAL A 34 -2.62 6.64 -7.69
N VAL A 35 -1.91 7.68 -7.26
CA VAL A 35 -0.45 7.78 -7.43
C VAL A 35 0.27 6.69 -6.64
N CYS A 36 -0.12 6.42 -5.39
CA CYS A 36 0.45 5.34 -4.58
C CYS A 36 0.27 3.96 -5.23
N VAL A 37 -0.91 3.68 -5.80
CA VAL A 37 -1.17 2.41 -6.50
C VAL A 37 -0.31 2.28 -7.75
N LYS A 38 -0.19 3.33 -8.56
CA LYS A 38 0.67 3.32 -9.76
C LYS A 38 2.15 3.15 -9.40
N MET A 39 2.61 3.80 -8.33
CA MET A 39 3.98 3.68 -7.82
C MET A 39 4.26 2.28 -7.27
N ALA A 40 3.28 1.64 -6.64
CA ALA A 40 3.41 0.26 -6.13
C ALA A 40 3.46 -0.78 -7.26
N GLN A 41 2.67 -0.58 -8.33
CA GLN A 41 2.64 -1.48 -9.49
C GLN A 41 3.95 -1.51 -10.27
N ALA A 42 4.68 -0.39 -10.33
CA ALA A 42 5.99 -0.34 -10.98
C ALA A 42 7.11 -1.00 -10.15
N ARG A 43 6.80 -1.54 -8.94
CA ARG A 43 7.78 -1.96 -7.94
C ARG A 43 7.57 -3.38 -7.41
N ASP A 44 6.70 -4.19 -8.02
CA ASP A 44 6.40 -5.58 -7.60
C ASP A 44 6.10 -5.69 -6.09
N ARG A 45 5.37 -4.72 -5.52
CA ARG A 45 4.90 -4.74 -4.13
C ARG A 45 3.38 -4.83 -4.06
N GLU A 46 2.86 -5.49 -3.03
CA GLU A 46 1.42 -5.64 -2.73
C GLU A 46 0.67 -4.29 -2.81
N PRO A 47 -0.03 -3.99 -3.92
CA PRO A 47 -0.55 -2.66 -4.18
C PRO A 47 -1.69 -2.29 -3.22
N VAL A 48 -2.37 -3.30 -2.66
CA VAL A 48 -3.46 -3.14 -1.70
C VAL A 48 -2.95 -2.64 -0.35
N LEU A 49 -1.88 -3.24 0.18
CA LEU A 49 -1.32 -2.86 1.47
C LEU A 49 -0.71 -1.45 1.42
N TRP A 50 0.00 -1.14 0.34
CA TRP A 50 0.60 0.18 0.13
C TRP A 50 -0.43 1.26 -0.20
N GLY A 51 -1.50 0.94 -0.92
CA GLY A 51 -2.64 1.83 -1.13
C GLY A 51 -3.37 2.14 0.18
N PHE A 52 -3.55 1.15 1.06
CA PHE A 52 -4.16 1.35 2.38
C PHE A 52 -3.29 2.20 3.31
N LEU A 53 -1.96 2.01 3.27
CA LEU A 53 -1.02 2.84 4.02
C LEU A 53 -1.01 4.29 3.52
N GLY A 54 -1.11 4.49 2.20
CA GLY A 54 -1.28 5.79 1.56
C GLY A 54 -2.60 6.48 1.95
N ALA A 55 -3.69 5.73 2.07
CA ALA A 55 -4.96 6.26 2.55
C ALA A 55 -4.88 6.72 4.02
N MET A 56 -4.29 5.93 4.92
CA MET A 56 -4.20 6.29 6.34
C MET A 56 -3.22 7.43 6.64
N PHE A 57 -2.11 7.53 5.89
CA PHE A 57 -1.02 8.47 6.19
C PHE A 57 -0.80 9.57 5.13
N GLY A 58 -1.61 9.60 4.06
CA GLY A 58 -1.64 10.67 3.06
C GLY A 58 -0.26 11.00 2.46
N ILE A 59 0.08 12.29 2.41
CA ILE A 59 1.33 12.81 1.85
C ILE A 59 2.59 12.24 2.56
N PHE A 60 2.48 11.89 3.85
CA PHE A 60 3.61 11.36 4.63
C PHE A 60 4.01 9.96 4.16
N ALA A 61 3.05 9.14 3.74
CA ALA A 61 3.35 7.82 3.16
C ALA A 61 4.15 7.96 1.85
N ILE A 62 3.79 8.93 1.01
CA ILE A 62 4.48 9.22 -0.25
C ILE A 62 5.91 9.71 0.01
N LEU A 63 6.09 10.61 0.96
CA LEU A 63 7.42 11.12 1.35
C LEU A 63 8.32 9.99 1.88
N LEU A 64 7.81 9.13 2.77
CA LEU A 64 8.56 7.98 3.28
C LEU A 64 8.91 7.00 2.16
N LEU A 65 8.01 6.76 1.21
CA LEU A 65 8.28 5.93 0.02
C LEU A 65 9.35 6.53 -0.89
N ALA A 66 9.35 7.85 -1.07
CA ALA A 66 10.35 8.52 -1.88
C ALA A 66 11.75 8.44 -1.25
N LEU A 67 11.83 8.41 0.08
CA LEU A 67 13.06 8.30 0.84
C LEU A 67 13.56 6.85 0.96
N ILE A 68 12.65 5.88 1.08
CA ILE A 68 13.00 4.46 1.06
C ILE A 68 13.27 4.06 -0.39
N GLY A 69 14.55 4.19 -0.78
CA GLY A 69 15.06 3.69 -2.05
C GLY A 69 14.68 2.23 -2.30
N GLN A 70 14.72 1.84 -3.57
CA GLN A 70 14.27 0.55 -4.10
C GLN A 70 14.71 -0.62 -3.20
N GLY A 71 13.81 -1.09 -2.35
CA GLY A 71 14.07 -2.29 -1.55
C GLY A 71 14.09 -3.51 -2.48
N PRO A 72 14.89 -4.54 -2.16
CA PRO A 72 14.99 -5.75 -2.96
C PRO A 72 13.60 -6.32 -3.26
N PRO A 73 13.40 -6.95 -4.44
CA PRO A 73 12.11 -7.51 -4.84
C PRO A 73 11.57 -8.35 -3.70
N SER A 74 10.47 -7.91 -3.09
CA SER A 74 9.92 -8.59 -1.93
C SER A 74 9.35 -9.93 -2.39
N PRO A 75 9.80 -11.08 -1.86
CA PRO A 75 9.19 -12.36 -2.13
C PRO A 75 7.90 -12.52 -1.31
N THR A 76 6.99 -11.55 -1.39
CA THR A 76 5.64 -11.63 -0.86
C THR A 76 4.81 -12.26 -1.98
N GLY A 77 4.61 -13.57 -2.04
CA GLY A 77 4.16 -14.43 -0.96
C GLY A 77 2.75 -14.99 -1.21
N ILE A 78 2.11 -14.67 -2.36
CA ILE A 78 0.76 -15.19 -2.70
C ILE A 78 0.67 -15.84 -4.10
N THR A 79 1.71 -15.81 -4.95
CA THR A 79 1.60 -16.41 -6.31
C THR A 79 2.89 -17.07 -6.79
N ARG A 80 3.25 -18.17 -6.14
CA ARG A 80 3.42 -19.42 -6.88
C ARG A 80 2.63 -20.44 -6.09
N THR A 81 1.59 -21.00 -6.70
CA THR A 81 1.02 -22.28 -6.27
C THR A 81 2.16 -23.31 -6.37
N ALA A 82 3.04 -23.33 -5.39
CA ALA A 82 4.05 -24.35 -5.23
C ALA A 82 3.24 -25.61 -4.90
N LYS A 83 2.84 -26.33 -5.95
CA LYS A 83 2.24 -27.66 -5.78
C LYS A 83 3.20 -28.43 -4.89
N MET A 84 2.68 -28.97 -3.80
CA MET A 84 3.44 -29.79 -2.84
C MET A 84 3.24 -31.25 -3.22
N ARG A 85 4.31 -32.04 -3.11
CA ARG A 85 4.25 -33.51 -3.27
C ARG A 85 4.98 -34.17 -2.10
N LYS A 86 4.67 -35.43 -1.82
CA LYS A 86 5.43 -36.21 -0.83
C LYS A 86 6.77 -36.64 -1.42
N CYS A 87 7.82 -36.59 -0.61
CA CYS A 87 9.11 -37.16 -0.94
C CYS A 87 9.00 -38.70 -0.99
N PRO A 88 9.49 -39.37 -2.04
CA PRO A 88 9.42 -40.84 -2.13
C PRO A 88 10.30 -41.56 -1.10
N ALA A 89 11.29 -40.89 -0.51
CA ALA A 89 12.21 -41.49 0.46
C ALA A 89 11.74 -41.36 1.91
N CYS A 90 11.28 -40.18 2.32
CA CYS A 90 10.93 -39.89 3.71
C CYS A 90 9.46 -39.52 3.93
N ALA A 91 8.63 -39.55 2.88
CA ALA A 91 7.20 -39.21 2.90
C ALA A 91 6.82 -37.78 3.33
N GLU A 92 7.81 -36.91 3.60
CA GLU A 92 7.58 -35.52 3.98
C GLU A 92 7.13 -34.66 2.80
N PHE A 93 6.38 -33.60 3.08
CA PHE A 93 5.90 -32.69 2.03
C PHE A 93 7.00 -31.74 1.54
N ILE A 94 7.29 -31.81 0.24
CA ILE A 94 8.28 -30.99 -0.45
C ILE A 94 7.66 -30.29 -1.66
N LYS A 95 8.29 -29.19 -2.10
CA LYS A 95 7.86 -28.51 -3.33
C LYS A 95 8.05 -29.44 -4.53
N VAL A 96 7.13 -29.38 -5.48
CA VAL A 96 7.20 -30.17 -6.73
C VAL A 96 8.45 -29.84 -7.57
N GLU A 97 8.93 -28.60 -7.47
CA GLU A 97 10.18 -28.11 -8.09
C GLU A 97 11.47 -28.51 -7.33
N ALA A 98 11.37 -29.19 -6.18
CA ALA A 98 12.55 -29.55 -5.41
C ALA A 98 13.36 -30.66 -6.10
N ILE A 99 14.66 -30.40 -6.32
CA ILE A 99 15.63 -31.38 -6.85
C ILE A 99 16.33 -32.16 -5.71
N LYS A 100 16.24 -31.63 -4.48
CA LYS A 100 16.80 -32.24 -3.28
C LYS A 100 15.85 -32.05 -2.10
N CYS A 101 15.60 -33.11 -1.35
CA CYS A 101 14.76 -33.05 -0.16
C CYS A 101 15.47 -32.30 0.97
N ARG A 102 14.83 -31.28 1.57
CA ARG A 102 15.38 -30.53 2.71
C ARG A 102 15.46 -31.37 3.99
N TYR A 103 14.60 -32.39 4.11
CA TYR A 103 14.45 -33.19 5.32
C TYR A 103 15.42 -34.37 5.35
N CYS A 104 15.42 -35.21 4.31
CA CYS A 104 16.27 -36.40 4.25
C CYS A 104 17.53 -36.22 3.38
N GLY A 105 17.66 -35.11 2.65
CA GLY A 105 18.82 -34.85 1.79
C GLY A 105 18.89 -35.66 0.49
N THR A 106 17.97 -36.59 0.26
CA THR A 106 17.93 -37.42 -0.96
C THR A 106 17.62 -36.56 -2.20
N GLY A 107 18.30 -36.88 -3.31
CA GLY A 107 17.97 -36.31 -4.62
C GLY A 107 16.60 -36.78 -5.08
N VAL A 108 15.79 -35.86 -5.58
CA VAL A 108 14.42 -36.13 -6.04
C VAL A 108 14.23 -35.41 -7.38
N GLU A 109 13.56 -36.03 -8.33
CA GLU A 109 13.34 -35.38 -9.64
C GLU A 109 12.25 -34.33 -9.52
N ALA A 110 12.45 -33.14 -10.11
CA ALA A 110 11.38 -32.15 -10.20
C ALA A 110 10.24 -32.73 -11.05
N ALA A 111 9.07 -32.94 -10.44
CA ALA A 111 7.91 -33.42 -11.21
C ALA A 111 7.36 -32.24 -12.03
N ALA A 112 7.26 -32.38 -13.34
CA ALA A 112 6.52 -31.42 -14.14
C ALA A 112 5.03 -31.51 -13.78
N VAL A 113 4.41 -30.34 -13.67
CA VAL A 113 3.02 -30.15 -13.23
C VAL A 113 2.03 -30.43 -14.35
#